data_AF-A0A4R3RHW2-F1
#
_entry.id   AF-A0A4R3RHW2-F1
#
_cell.length_a   1.000
_cell.length_b   1.000
_cell.length_c   1.000
_cell.angle_alpha   90.00
_cell.angle_beta   90.00
_cell.angle_gamma   90.00
#
_symmetry.space_group_name_H-M   'P 1'
#
loop_
_entity.id
_entity.type
_entity.pdbx_description
1 polymer ?
#
loop_
_entity_poly.entity_id
_entity_poly.type
_entity_poly.pdbx_seq_one_letter_code
_entity_poly.pdbx_strand_id
1 'polypeptide(L)'
;MRKGRFTRKAHPRRLPSGRVTPVREALIRYQAADASEKTSYFHPCRKCGATILTRRLPNGGWAHFEGKDGLGRVKHPCQTLGAGLSRRRDPFTLELFTDQPAD
;
A
#
# COMPACT_ATOMS: atom_id res chain seq x y z
N MET A 1 16.15 -7.22 -11.60
CA MET A 1 15.45 -8.49 -11.30
C MET A 1 16.38 -9.57 -10.73
N ARG A 2 16.85 -9.42 -9.47
CA ARG A 2 17.50 -10.54 -8.77
C ARG A 2 16.42 -11.45 -8.15
N LYS A 3 16.40 -12.71 -8.60
CA LYS A 3 15.54 -13.77 -8.04
C LYS A 3 16.27 -14.39 -6.85
N GLY A 4 15.65 -14.37 -5.68
CA GLY A 4 16.19 -14.95 -4.44
C GLY A 4 15.46 -16.22 -4.03
N ARG A 5 16.09 -17.01 -3.17
CA ARG A 5 15.46 -18.16 -2.52
C ARG A 5 15.77 -18.08 -1.02
N PHE A 6 14.76 -18.31 -0.19
CA PHE A 6 14.98 -18.55 1.24
C PHE A 6 14.14 -19.72 1.71
N THR A 7 14.62 -20.43 2.72
CA THR A 7 13.91 -21.55 3.33
C THR A 7 13.09 -21.04 4.50
N ARG A 8 11.77 -21.21 4.42
CA ARG A 8 10.86 -20.91 5.53
C ARG A 8 10.82 -22.13 6.45
N LYS A 9 11.22 -21.97 7.72
CA LYS A 9 11.16 -23.01 8.74
C LYS A 9 9.71 -23.39 9.09
N ALA A 10 9.53 -24.65 9.49
CA ALA A 10 8.25 -25.11 10.02
C ALA A 10 7.88 -24.38 11.31
N HIS A 11 6.62 -23.97 11.45
CA HIS A 11 6.12 -23.26 12.64
C HIS A 11 4.59 -23.37 12.75
N PRO A 12 4.00 -23.23 13.95
CA PRO A 12 2.56 -23.11 14.10
C PRO A 12 2.08 -21.73 13.63
N ARG A 13 0.94 -21.68 12.92
CA ARG A 13 0.27 -20.43 12.52
C ARG A 13 -1.12 -20.38 13.12
N ARG A 14 -1.47 -19.24 13.72
CA ARG A 14 -2.83 -18.96 14.19
C ARG A 14 -3.69 -18.41 13.06
N LEU A 15 -4.89 -18.98 12.90
CA LEU A 15 -5.90 -18.51 11.95
C LEU A 15 -6.76 -17.41 12.58
N PRO A 16 -7.45 -16.59 11.77
CA PRO A 16 -8.41 -15.60 12.28
C PRO A 16 -9.53 -16.23 13.14
N SER A 17 -9.87 -17.50 12.89
CA SER A 17 -10.80 -18.29 13.71
C SER A 17 -10.24 -18.75 15.07
N GLY A 18 -9.02 -18.35 15.42
CA GLY A 18 -8.33 -18.74 16.65
C GLY A 18 -7.67 -20.12 16.63
N ARG A 19 -8.00 -20.97 15.65
CA ARG A 19 -7.40 -22.30 15.45
C ARG A 19 -5.92 -22.18 15.11
N VAL A 20 -5.11 -23.15 15.55
CA VAL A 20 -3.68 -23.23 15.24
C VAL A 20 -3.45 -24.36 14.24
N THR A 21 -2.77 -24.07 13.14
CA THR A 21 -2.39 -25.05 12.12
C THR A 21 -0.88 -25.14 11.97
N PRO A 22 -0.28 -26.34 11.85
CA PRO A 22 1.14 -26.46 11.58
C PRO A 22 1.44 -26.03 10.14
N VAL A 23 2.46 -25.20 9.96
CA VAL A 23 3.00 -24.83 8.65
C VAL A 23 4.28 -25.63 8.42
N ARG A 24 4.35 -26.35 7.30
CA ARG A 24 5.54 -27.12 6.91
C ARG A 24 6.65 -26.22 6.39
N GLU A 25 7.88 -26.71 6.52
CA GLU A 25 9.03 -26.12 5.87
C GLU A 25 8.84 -26.06 4.35
N ALA A 26 9.27 -24.96 3.74
CA ALA A 26 9.17 -24.79 2.29
C ALA A 26 10.26 -23.85 1.75
N LEU A 27 10.78 -24.16 0.56
CA LEU A 27 11.67 -23.29 -0.19
C LEU A 27 10.85 -22.23 -0.93
N ILE A 28 10.99 -20.97 -0.53
CA ILE A 28 10.24 -19.85 -1.11
C ILE A 28 11.11 -19.12 -2.12
N ARG A 29 10.60 -19.02 -3.35
CA ARG A 29 11.16 -18.16 -4.39
C ARG A 29 10.51 -16.79 -4.25
N TYR A 30 11.32 -15.74 -4.18
CA TYR A 30 10.80 -14.38 -4.21
C TYR A 30 11.53 -13.56 -5.27
N GLN A 31 10.80 -12.61 -5.83
CA GLN A 31 11.39 -11.54 -6.61
C GLN A 31 11.73 -10.44 -5.62
N ALA A 32 13.02 -10.16 -5.44
CA ALA A 32 13.40 -8.94 -4.75
C ALA A 32 12.90 -7.79 -5.64
N ALA A 33 11.92 -7.01 -5.16
CA ALA A 33 11.68 -5.70 -5.74
C ALA A 33 13.02 -4.96 -5.58
N ASP A 34 13.62 -4.59 -6.71
CA ASP A 34 14.99 -4.11 -6.78
C ASP A 34 15.16 -2.97 -5.73
N ALA A 35 15.89 -3.25 -4.65
CA ALA A 35 16.18 -2.31 -3.56
C ALA A 35 17.13 -1.17 -4.00
N SER A 36 17.15 -0.86 -5.30
CA SER A 36 17.91 0.21 -5.94
C SER A 36 17.02 1.25 -6.61
N GLU A 37 15.70 1.07 -6.71
CA GLU A 37 14.81 2.17 -7.06
C GLU A 37 14.63 3.07 -5.85
N LYS A 38 14.93 4.37 -6.02
CA LYS A 38 14.83 5.39 -4.97
C LYS A 38 13.52 5.21 -4.19
N THR A 39 13.65 4.71 -2.96
CA THR A 39 12.51 4.39 -2.07
C THR A 39 11.73 5.63 -1.67
N SER A 40 12.29 6.81 -1.93
CA SER A 40 11.61 8.08 -1.79
C SER A 40 12.13 9.13 -2.77
N TYR A 41 11.28 10.08 -3.13
CA TYR A 41 11.65 11.27 -3.90
C TYR A 41 10.88 12.49 -3.44
N PHE A 42 11.46 13.67 -3.65
CA PHE A 42 10.83 14.96 -3.37
C PHE A 42 10.23 15.55 -4.64
N HIS A 43 9.07 16.18 -4.51
CA HIS A 43 8.47 16.97 -5.59
C HIS A 43 7.60 18.10 -5.00
N PRO A 44 7.36 19.19 -5.74
CA PRO A 44 6.44 20.22 -5.28
C PRO A 44 4.99 19.72 -5.30
N CYS A 45 4.19 20.23 -4.37
CA CYS A 45 2.74 20.10 -4.38
C CYS A 45 2.17 20.87 -5.56
N ARG A 46 1.38 20.20 -6.41
CA ARG A 46 0.76 20.84 -7.58
C ARG A 46 -0.28 21.91 -7.23
N LYS A 47 -0.78 21.95 -5.99
CA LYS A 47 -1.78 22.93 -5.54
C LYS A 47 -1.18 24.15 -4.85
N CYS A 48 -0.19 23.95 -3.96
CA CYS A 48 0.36 25.03 -3.13
C CYS A 48 1.89 25.19 -3.23
N GLY A 49 2.57 24.39 -4.05
CA GLY A 49 4.03 24.46 -4.23
C GLY A 49 4.86 23.87 -3.08
N ALA A 50 4.27 23.53 -1.93
CA ALA A 50 4.99 22.96 -0.80
C ALA A 50 5.75 21.66 -1.16
N THR A 51 6.94 21.47 -0.62
CA THR A 51 7.73 20.25 -0.83
C THR A 51 7.01 19.03 -0.26
N ILE A 52 6.86 17.99 -1.08
CA ILE A 52 6.27 16.71 -0.71
C ILE A 52 7.34 15.62 -0.82
N LEU A 53 7.46 14.80 0.22
CA LEU A 53 8.22 13.56 0.21
C LEU A 53 7.28 12.42 -0.16
N THR A 54 7.53 11.76 -1.28
CA THR A 54 6.82 10.54 -1.68
C THR A 54 7.68 9.33 -1.36
N ARG A 55 7.15 8.35 -0.64
CA ARG A 55 7.86 7.13 -0.23
C ARG A 55 7.10 5.88 -0.64
N ARG A 56 7.82 4.90 -1.19
CA ARG A 56 7.29 3.57 -1.49
C ARG A 56 7.10 2.79 -0.19
N LEU A 57 5.93 2.19 0.00
CA LEU A 57 5.68 1.34 1.18
C LEU A 57 6.19 -0.09 0.95
N PRO A 58 6.64 -0.80 2.02
CA PRO A 58 7.13 -2.18 1.91
C PRO A 58 6.10 -3.16 1.34
N ASN A 59 4.81 -2.93 1.60
CA ASN A 59 3.72 -3.78 1.13
C ASN A 59 3.14 -3.33 -0.22
N GLY A 60 3.84 -2.44 -0.95
CA GLY A 60 3.33 -1.80 -2.15
C GLY A 60 2.50 -0.55 -1.86
N GLY A 61 2.27 0.26 -2.89
CA GLY A 61 1.65 1.58 -2.76
C GLY A 61 2.65 2.69 -2.42
N TRP A 62 2.15 3.93 -2.42
CA TRP A 62 2.93 5.14 -2.17
C TRP A 62 2.30 5.96 -1.04
N ALA A 63 3.14 6.52 -0.18
CA ALA A 63 2.75 7.46 0.87
C ALA A 63 3.37 8.83 0.59
N HIS A 64 2.65 9.90 0.90
CA HIS A 64 3.06 11.27 0.61
C HIS A 64 3.04 12.10 1.90
N PHE A 65 4.16 12.74 2.21
CA PHE A 65 4.40 13.49 3.44
C PHE A 65 4.78 14.95 3.13
N GLU A 66 4.53 15.87 4.06
CA GLU A 66 5.11 17.23 3.96
C GLU A 66 6.63 17.13 4.16
N GLY A 67 7.42 17.69 3.24
CA GLY A 67 8.87 17.54 3.18
C GLY A 67 9.67 18.45 4.11
N LYS A 68 9.10 18.86 5.25
CA LYS A 68 9.82 19.64 6.28
C LYS A 68 10.52 18.72 7.27
N ASP A 69 11.55 19.24 7.94
CA ASP A 69 12.22 18.56 9.05
C ASP A 69 11.21 18.23 10.15
N GLY A 70 11.10 16.93 10.46
CA GLY A 70 10.09 16.40 11.34
C GLY A 70 8.87 15.89 10.57
N LEU A 71 8.72 14.56 10.55
CA LEU A 71 7.54 13.81 10.07
C LEU A 71 6.28 14.08 10.94
N GLY A 72 6.05 15.32 11.38
CA GLY A 72 5.00 15.70 12.33
C GLY A 72 3.59 15.64 11.73
N ARG A 73 3.45 15.65 10.39
CA ARG A 73 2.16 15.48 9.71
C ARG A 73 2.27 14.46 8.59
N VAL A 74 1.64 13.31 8.82
CA VAL A 74 1.62 12.12 7.95
C VAL A 74 0.98 12.39 6.58
N LYS A 75 0.18 13.46 6.43
CA LYS A 75 -0.46 13.85 5.16
C LYS A 75 -0.36 15.36 4.93
N HIS A 76 0.08 15.74 3.74
CA HIS A 76 0.04 17.14 3.30
C HIS A 76 -1.44 17.59 3.12
N PRO A 77 -1.86 18.76 3.64
CA PRO A 77 -3.28 19.18 3.61
C PRO A 77 -3.93 19.17 2.23
N CYS A 78 -3.18 19.45 1.16
CA CYS A 78 -3.70 19.42 -0.21
C CYS A 78 -3.99 18.02 -0.75
N GLN A 79 -3.54 16.97 -0.05
CA GLN A 79 -3.72 15.55 -0.37
C GLN A 79 -4.74 14.86 0.55
N THR A 80 -5.62 15.64 1.17
CA THR A 80 -6.80 15.08 1.85
C THR A 80 -7.72 14.41 0.82
N LEU A 81 -7.63 13.08 0.73
CA LEU A 81 -8.66 12.26 0.09
C LEU A 81 -9.96 12.48 0.88
N GLY A 82 -10.98 13.06 0.24
CA GLY A 82 -12.29 13.31 0.86
C GLY A 82 -12.76 14.77 0.84
N ALA A 83 -11.87 15.75 0.62
CA ALA A 83 -12.28 17.15 0.52
C ALA A 83 -13.07 17.37 -0.79
N GLY A 84 -14.37 17.62 -0.68
CA GLY A 84 -15.28 17.75 -1.83
C GLY A 84 -15.80 16.42 -2.38
N LEU A 85 -15.39 15.26 -1.82
CA LEU A 85 -16.03 13.98 -2.13
C LEU A 85 -17.22 13.81 -1.19
N SER A 86 -18.43 13.93 -1.74
CA SER A 86 -19.64 13.64 -0.99
C SER A 86 -19.73 12.14 -0.68
N ARG A 87 -20.41 11.76 0.41
CA ARG A 87 -20.77 10.34 0.63
C ARG A 87 -21.78 9.82 -0.41
N ARG A 88 -22.33 10.68 -1.26
CA ARG A 88 -23.20 10.26 -2.35
C ARG A 88 -22.35 9.66 -3.46
N ARG A 89 -22.82 8.52 -3.96
CA ARG A 89 -22.32 7.91 -5.16
C ARG A 89 -22.52 8.86 -6.34
N ASP A 90 -21.51 8.99 -7.18
CA ASP A 90 -21.62 9.77 -8.42
C ASP A 90 -22.59 9.03 -9.38
N PRO A 91 -23.61 9.71 -9.92
CA PRO A 91 -24.64 9.09 -10.74
C PRO A 91 -24.11 8.55 -12.09
N PHE A 92 -22.90 8.93 -12.50
CA PHE A 92 -22.26 8.47 -13.74
C PHE A 92 -21.24 7.34 -13.50
N THR A 93 -20.99 6.97 -12.24
CA THR A 93 -20.08 5.88 -11.92
C THR A 93 -20.80 4.56 -12.21
N LEU A 94 -20.45 3.96 -13.34
CA LEU A 94 -20.96 2.66 -13.79
C LEU A 94 -20.81 1.60 -12.68
N GLU A 95 -21.86 0.82 -12.46
CA GLU A 95 -21.85 -0.35 -11.59
C GLU A 95 -20.84 -1.36 -12.16
N LEU A 96 -19.72 -1.56 -11.45
CA LEU A 96 -18.69 -2.53 -11.83
C LEU A 96 -19.16 -3.98 -11.74
N PHE A 97 -20.22 -4.22 -10.95
CA PHE A 97 -20.82 -5.53 -10.77
C PHE A 97 -22.34 -5.33 -10.84
N THR A 98 -22.91 -5.51 -12.03
CA THR A 98 -24.35 -5.76 -12.15
C THR A 98 -24.66 -7.04 -11.41
N ASP A 99 -25.65 -7.01 -10.53
CA ASP A 99 -26.11 -8.14 -9.72
C ASP A 99 -26.18 -9.41 -10.58
N GLN A 100 -25.25 -10.34 -10.37
CA GLN A 100 -25.41 -11.68 -10.92
C GLN A 100 -26.53 -12.35 -10.13
N PRO A 101 -27.53 -12.96 -10.79
CA PRO A 101 -28.52 -13.75 -10.07
C PRO A 101 -27.79 -14.83 -9.28
N ALA A 102 -28.09 -14.91 -7.99
CA ALA A 102 -27.63 -16.00 -7.15
C ALA A 102 -28.35 -17.27 -7.60
N ASP A 103 -27.61 -18.19 -8.22
CA ASP A 103 -28.01 -19.59 -8.36
C ASP A 103 -27.98 -20.30 -6.99
#